data_AF-A0A4R4X0I8-F1
#
_entry.id   AF-A0A4R4X0I8-F1
#
_cell.length_a   1.000
_cell.length_b   1.000
_cell.length_c   1.000
_cell.angle_alpha   90.00
_cell.angle_beta   90.00
_cell.angle_gamma   90.00
#
_symmetry.space_group_name_H-M   'P 1'
#
loop_
_entity.id
_entity.type
_entity.pdbx_description
1 polymer ?
#
loop_
_entity_poly.entity_id
_entity_poly.type
_entity_poly.pdbx_seq_one_letter_code
_entity_poly.pdbx_strand_id
1 'polypeptide(L)'
;MRPIVSVMVAVALAATGCAKLGIDTVQWHPQNDGTNADGQGGVRLRNAFLLGGADPAKPPPQFPLYGVLVNAGDRPLRLERITVEGGGSVRLPGPVTLPPDQPVGTGEQPLATADGIRGGAVPLTFSFSGAPPLRVTVPVKPRTGHFANLAPSPAGPPSPTSAATAPPSPPGTAPPSPAPTSPGTGTGTGAPGPREPGVTTP
;
A
#
# COMPACT_ATOMS: atom_id res chain seq x y z
N MET A 1 41.11 -35.57 -76.62
CA MET A 1 40.67 -34.17 -76.43
C MET A 1 39.24 -34.15 -75.92
N ARG A 2 38.97 -33.19 -75.03
CA ARG A 2 37.69 -32.75 -74.44
C ARG A 2 37.25 -33.36 -73.09
N PRO A 3 36.85 -32.50 -72.13
CA PRO A 3 36.63 -32.83 -70.74
C PRO A 3 35.15 -33.02 -70.41
N ILE A 4 34.82 -33.78 -69.37
CA ILE A 4 33.51 -33.67 -68.70
C ILE A 4 33.79 -33.36 -67.23
N VAL A 5 33.59 -32.08 -66.92
CA VAL A 5 33.64 -31.48 -65.58
C VAL A 5 32.37 -31.88 -64.85
N SER A 6 32.49 -32.67 -63.77
CA SER A 6 31.39 -32.92 -62.85
C SER A 6 31.38 -31.83 -61.78
N VAL A 7 30.41 -30.93 -61.92
CA VAL A 7 29.94 -29.99 -60.90
C VAL A 7 28.85 -30.71 -60.12
N MET A 8 28.92 -30.72 -58.78
CA MET A 8 27.76 -30.48 -57.89
C MET A 8 28.20 -30.62 -56.42
N VAL A 9 28.35 -29.49 -55.75
CA VAL A 9 27.40 -28.95 -54.74
C VAL A 9 27.53 -29.66 -53.40
N ALA A 10 28.49 -29.20 -52.60
CA ALA A 10 28.48 -29.40 -51.16
C ALA A 10 27.58 -28.31 -50.54
N VAL A 11 26.33 -28.66 -50.24
CA VAL A 11 25.47 -27.82 -49.39
C VAL A 11 26.02 -27.89 -47.98
N ALA A 12 26.87 -26.92 -47.62
CA ALA A 12 27.26 -26.71 -46.24
C ALA A 12 26.07 -26.09 -45.48
N LEU A 13 25.27 -26.93 -44.83
CA LEU A 13 24.37 -26.54 -43.75
C LEU A 13 25.23 -26.08 -42.57
N ALA A 14 25.75 -24.85 -42.65
CA ALA A 14 26.47 -24.23 -41.56
C ALA A 14 25.47 -23.96 -40.43
N ALA A 15 25.58 -24.81 -39.41
CA ALA A 15 25.21 -24.63 -38.02
C ALA A 15 24.08 -23.62 -37.74
N THR A 16 22.95 -24.17 -37.35
CA THR A 16 21.98 -23.55 -36.43
C THR A 16 22.68 -22.66 -35.41
N GLY A 17 22.71 -21.37 -35.70
CA GLY A 17 22.92 -20.35 -34.68
C GLY A 17 21.74 -20.44 -33.73
N CYS A 18 21.86 -21.29 -32.71
CA CYS A 18 21.15 -21.08 -31.45
C CYS A 18 21.71 -19.78 -30.88
N ALA A 19 21.27 -18.66 -31.45
CA ALA A 19 21.17 -17.44 -30.70
C ALA A 19 20.29 -17.84 -29.51
N LYS A 20 20.94 -18.16 -28.37
CA LYS A 20 20.46 -17.76 -27.06
C LYS A 20 20.31 -16.24 -27.19
N LEU A 21 19.23 -15.81 -27.84
CA LEU A 21 18.58 -14.57 -27.51
C LEU A 21 18.40 -14.73 -26.01
N GLY A 22 19.30 -14.10 -25.25
CA GLY A 22 19.16 -13.90 -23.83
C GLY A 22 17.94 -13.02 -23.68
N ILE A 23 16.76 -13.59 -23.94
CA ILE A 23 15.53 -13.14 -23.35
C ILE A 23 15.83 -13.34 -21.89
N ASP A 24 16.26 -12.25 -21.27
CA ASP A 24 16.50 -12.15 -19.85
C ASP A 24 15.13 -12.36 -19.19
N THR A 25 14.74 -13.63 -19.10
CA THR A 25 13.52 -14.09 -18.46
C THR A 25 13.52 -13.73 -16.97
N VAL A 26 14.69 -13.35 -16.44
CA VAL A 26 14.86 -12.87 -15.07
C VAL A 26 14.37 -11.43 -14.92
N GLN A 27 14.32 -10.63 -16.00
CA GLN A 27 13.78 -9.26 -16.01
C GLN A 27 12.37 -9.13 -16.60
N TRP A 28 11.62 -10.23 -16.67
CA TRP A 28 10.22 -10.17 -17.08
C TRP A 28 9.40 -9.44 -16.01
N HIS A 29 9.22 -8.13 -16.20
CA HIS A 29 8.25 -7.37 -15.45
C HIS A 29 6.87 -7.92 -15.82
N PRO A 30 6.05 -8.34 -14.84
CA PRO A 30 4.69 -8.74 -15.15
C PRO A 30 4.03 -7.60 -15.92
N GLN A 31 3.36 -7.90 -17.03
CA GLN A 31 2.62 -6.90 -17.78
C GLN A 31 1.42 -6.47 -16.94
N ASN A 32 1.64 -5.48 -16.10
CA ASN A 32 0.62 -4.85 -15.30
C ASN A 32 0.81 -3.34 -15.32
N ASP A 33 -0.30 -2.65 -15.12
CA ASP A 33 -0.39 -1.20 -15.23
C ASP A 33 -0.04 -0.48 -13.93
N GLY A 34 -0.05 -1.20 -12.81
CA GLY A 34 0.22 -0.70 -11.48
C GLY A 34 1.68 -0.82 -11.03
N THR A 35 1.92 -0.45 -9.79
CA THR A 35 3.23 -0.60 -9.16
C THR A 35 3.37 -1.98 -8.51
N ASN A 36 4.55 -2.58 -8.67
CA ASN A 36 4.98 -3.75 -7.93
C ASN A 36 6.07 -3.34 -6.95
N ALA A 37 6.03 -3.88 -5.73
CA ALA A 37 7.07 -3.64 -4.74
C ALA A 37 7.28 -4.89 -3.89
N ASP A 38 8.51 -5.11 -3.46
CA ASP A 38 8.90 -6.17 -2.53
C ASP A 38 9.42 -5.50 -1.25
N GLY A 39 8.72 -5.75 -0.15
CA GLY A 39 9.05 -5.25 1.17
C GLY A 39 9.88 -6.24 1.98
N GLN A 40 10.48 -5.73 3.05
CA GLN A 40 11.09 -6.59 4.07
C GLN A 40 10.03 -7.44 4.78
N GLY A 41 10.44 -8.57 5.34
CA GLY A 41 9.51 -9.48 6.03
C GLY A 41 8.59 -10.28 5.11
N GLY A 42 8.92 -10.39 3.82
CA GLY A 42 8.19 -11.23 2.87
C GLY A 42 6.93 -10.59 2.28
N VAL A 43 6.60 -9.35 2.61
CA VAL A 43 5.46 -8.65 2.03
C VAL A 43 5.75 -8.28 0.58
N ARG A 44 4.84 -8.62 -0.33
CA ARG A 44 4.89 -8.22 -1.74
C ARG A 44 3.61 -7.51 -2.12
N LEU A 45 3.75 -6.38 -2.79
CA LEU A 45 2.66 -5.65 -3.40
C LEU A 45 2.73 -5.83 -4.92
N ARG A 46 1.61 -6.19 -5.53
CA ARG A 46 1.51 -6.46 -6.97
C ARG A 46 0.38 -5.65 -7.59
N ASN A 47 0.66 -5.06 -8.75
CA ASN A 47 -0.27 -4.29 -9.56
C ASN A 47 -1.08 -3.25 -8.77
N ALA A 48 -0.41 -2.44 -7.94
CA ALA A 48 -1.09 -1.42 -7.15
C ALA A 48 -1.38 -0.16 -7.97
N PHE A 49 -2.62 0.32 -7.97
CA PHE A 49 -3.02 1.58 -8.61
C PHE A 49 -4.23 2.21 -7.91
N LEU A 50 -4.34 3.53 -7.97
CA LEU A 50 -5.53 4.27 -7.58
C LEU A 50 -6.42 4.48 -8.80
N LEU A 51 -7.72 4.24 -8.67
CA LEU A 51 -8.66 4.50 -9.75
C LEU A 51 -9.20 5.94 -9.66
N GLY A 52 -8.83 6.77 -10.63
CA GLY A 52 -9.29 8.14 -10.75
C GLY A 52 -10.63 8.26 -11.49
N GLY A 53 -10.93 9.49 -11.92
CA GLY A 53 -12.06 9.78 -12.81
C GLY A 53 -11.73 9.44 -14.26
N ALA A 54 -12.74 9.52 -15.14
CA ALA A 54 -12.50 9.43 -16.58
C ALA A 54 -11.74 10.66 -17.11
N ASP A 55 -11.95 11.83 -16.50
CA ASP A 55 -11.27 13.09 -16.80
C ASP A 55 -10.29 13.44 -15.66
N PRO A 56 -8.97 13.47 -15.90
CA PRO A 56 -7.99 13.80 -14.85
C PRO A 56 -8.09 15.26 -14.38
N ALA A 57 -8.70 16.17 -15.15
CA ALA A 57 -8.95 17.54 -14.73
C ALA A 57 -10.10 17.66 -13.72
N LYS A 58 -10.91 16.60 -13.58
CA LYS A 58 -12.06 16.52 -12.66
C LYS A 58 -11.89 15.30 -11.74
N PRO A 59 -10.97 15.37 -10.77
CA PRO A 59 -10.72 14.25 -9.88
C PRO A 59 -11.99 13.86 -9.11
N PRO A 60 -12.26 12.56 -8.93
CA PRO A 60 -13.37 12.10 -8.11
C PRO A 60 -13.13 12.47 -6.64
N PRO A 61 -14.19 12.53 -5.81
CA PRO A 61 -14.03 12.77 -4.39
C PRO A 61 -13.23 11.66 -3.70
N GLN A 62 -13.33 10.43 -4.22
CA GLN A 62 -12.71 9.22 -3.67
C GLN A 62 -12.01 8.41 -4.75
N PHE A 63 -10.89 7.81 -4.39
CA PHE A 63 -10.01 7.02 -5.24
C PHE A 63 -9.89 5.61 -4.66
N PRO A 64 -10.60 4.61 -5.22
CA PRO A 64 -10.42 3.23 -4.82
C PRO A 64 -8.98 2.78 -5.10
N LEU A 65 -8.32 2.18 -4.11
CA LEU A 65 -6.98 1.61 -4.23
C LEU A 65 -7.10 0.13 -4.55
N TYR A 66 -6.60 -0.25 -5.72
CA TYR A 66 -6.48 -1.64 -6.16
C TYR A 66 -5.06 -2.14 -6.00
N GLY A 67 -4.91 -3.45 -5.82
CA GLY A 67 -3.63 -4.13 -5.73
C GLY A 67 -3.79 -5.48 -5.05
N VAL A 68 -2.77 -6.32 -5.19
CA VAL A 68 -2.70 -7.62 -4.52
C VAL A 68 -1.55 -7.60 -3.53
N LEU A 69 -1.84 -7.90 -2.28
CA LEU A 69 -0.86 -8.13 -1.23
C LEU A 69 -0.60 -9.62 -1.10
N VAL A 70 0.67 -10.00 -1.05
CA VAL A 70 1.10 -11.38 -0.82
C VAL A 70 2.08 -11.39 0.34
N ASN A 71 1.87 -12.29 1.29
CA ASN A 71 2.80 -12.53 2.37
C ASN A 71 3.61 -13.79 2.07
N ALA A 72 4.86 -13.64 1.62
CA ALA A 72 5.78 -14.74 1.36
C ALA A 72 6.57 -15.18 2.62
N GLY A 73 6.17 -14.71 3.80
CA GLY A 73 6.69 -15.17 5.09
C GLY A 73 5.91 -16.37 5.62
N ASP A 74 6.40 -16.95 6.72
CA ASP A 74 5.85 -18.15 7.38
C ASP A 74 4.77 -17.85 8.42
N ARG A 75 4.57 -16.57 8.78
CA ARG A 75 3.61 -16.12 9.80
C ARG A 75 2.58 -15.17 9.20
N PRO A 76 1.33 -15.18 9.69
CA PRO A 76 0.33 -14.22 9.24
C PRO A 76 0.73 -12.78 9.58
N LEU A 77 0.45 -11.87 8.65
CA LEU A 77 0.62 -10.43 8.84
C LEU A 77 -0.76 -9.76 8.84
N ARG A 78 -0.81 -8.50 9.25
CA ARG A 78 -2.03 -7.69 9.18
C ARG A 78 -1.69 -6.31 8.66
N LEU A 79 -2.36 -5.87 7.61
CA LEU A 79 -2.29 -4.47 7.18
C LEU A 79 -3.17 -3.65 8.13
N GLU A 80 -2.54 -2.75 8.87
CA GLU A 80 -3.21 -1.94 9.89
C GLU A 80 -3.56 -0.55 9.37
N ARG A 81 -2.71 0.00 8.52
CA ARG A 81 -2.83 1.38 8.05
C ARG A 81 -2.18 1.55 6.68
N ILE A 82 -2.76 2.44 5.89
CA ILE A 82 -2.12 3.03 4.72
C ILE A 82 -2.09 4.54 4.96
N THR A 83 -0.95 5.19 4.76
CA THR A 83 -0.83 6.64 4.78
C THR A 83 -0.42 7.16 3.42
N VAL A 84 -0.88 8.37 3.10
CA VAL A 84 -0.50 9.09 1.89
C VAL A 84 0.44 10.23 2.27
N GLU A 85 1.58 10.33 1.59
CA GLU A 85 2.47 11.49 1.76
C GLU A 85 1.98 12.64 0.85
N GLY A 86 2.15 13.88 1.31
CA GLY A 86 1.69 15.06 0.57
C GLY A 86 0.21 15.44 0.80
N GLY A 87 -0.49 14.74 1.70
CA GLY A 87 -1.85 15.07 2.14
C GLY A 87 -2.92 14.10 1.62
N GLY A 88 -4.11 14.17 2.23
CA GLY A 88 -5.21 13.24 1.99
C GLY A 88 -5.38 12.21 3.11
N SER A 89 -6.28 11.25 2.91
CA SER A 89 -6.55 10.18 3.87
C SER A 89 -6.84 8.88 3.16
N VAL A 90 -6.44 7.75 3.75
CA VAL A 90 -6.79 6.41 3.25
C VAL A 90 -7.60 5.69 4.31
N ARG A 91 -8.73 5.12 3.89
CA ARG A 91 -9.66 4.34 4.70
C ARG A 91 -9.63 2.89 4.25
N LEU A 92 -9.27 2.00 5.16
CA LEU A 92 -9.43 0.56 4.96
C LEU A 92 -10.89 0.17 5.24
N PRO A 93 -11.47 -0.80 4.50
CA PRO A 93 -12.82 -1.32 4.78
C PRO A 93 -12.88 -2.05 6.13
N GLY A 94 -11.73 -2.46 6.65
CA GLY A 94 -11.53 -3.11 7.92
C GLY A 94 -10.08 -3.58 8.03
N PRO A 95 -9.71 -4.25 9.12
CA PRO A 95 -8.39 -4.85 9.22
C PRO A 95 -8.22 -5.94 8.18
N VAL A 96 -7.11 -5.92 7.43
CA VAL A 96 -6.84 -6.88 6.36
C VAL A 96 -5.77 -7.86 6.84
N THR A 97 -6.14 -9.12 7.01
CA THR A 97 -5.21 -10.20 7.36
C THR A 97 -4.54 -10.74 6.10
N LEU A 98 -3.23 -10.96 6.14
CA LEU A 98 -2.44 -11.55 5.07
C LEU A 98 -1.93 -12.92 5.52
N PRO A 99 -2.62 -14.02 5.17
CA PRO A 99 -2.15 -15.36 5.44
C PRO A 99 -0.83 -15.66 4.68
N PRO A 100 0.04 -16.52 5.22
CA PRO A 100 1.22 -17.02 4.50
C PRO A 100 0.86 -17.57 3.12
N ASP A 101 1.64 -17.19 2.11
CA ASP A 101 1.56 -17.62 0.71
C ASP A 101 0.20 -17.43 0.04
N GLN A 102 -0.67 -16.57 0.59
CA GLN A 102 -1.98 -16.28 0.02
C GLN A 102 -2.08 -14.83 -0.49
N PRO A 103 -2.64 -14.63 -1.70
CA PRO A 103 -2.93 -13.31 -2.21
C PRO A 103 -4.20 -12.73 -1.58
N VAL A 104 -4.15 -11.45 -1.22
CA VAL A 104 -5.27 -10.67 -0.68
C VAL A 104 -5.49 -9.42 -1.54
N GLY A 105 -6.75 -9.08 -1.85
CA GLY A 105 -7.09 -8.00 -2.79
C GLY A 105 -7.31 -8.48 -4.23
N THR A 106 -7.71 -9.74 -4.41
CA THR A 106 -8.07 -10.31 -5.71
C THR A 106 -9.53 -10.02 -6.07
N GLY A 107 -9.93 -10.30 -7.32
CA GLY A 107 -11.33 -10.24 -7.75
C GLY A 107 -11.89 -8.84 -7.94
N GLU A 108 -11.06 -7.89 -8.38
CA GLU A 108 -11.49 -6.51 -8.68
C GLU A 108 -12.14 -5.79 -7.49
N GLN A 109 -11.74 -6.14 -6.27
CA GLN A 109 -12.15 -5.46 -5.05
C GLN A 109 -11.07 -4.48 -4.59
N PRO A 110 -11.43 -3.24 -4.23
CA PRO A 110 -10.47 -2.28 -3.73
C PRO A 110 -9.99 -2.68 -2.32
N LEU A 111 -8.68 -2.57 -2.09
CA LEU A 111 -8.05 -2.76 -0.78
C LEU A 111 -8.41 -1.64 0.19
N ALA A 112 -8.56 -0.42 -0.32
CA ALA A 112 -8.82 0.78 0.45
C ALA A 112 -9.50 1.86 -0.40
N THR A 113 -9.96 2.92 0.25
CA THR A 113 -10.44 4.14 -0.41
C THR A 113 -9.58 5.31 0.02
N ALA A 114 -9.06 6.09 -0.92
CA ALA A 114 -8.29 7.29 -0.63
C ALA A 114 -9.07 8.55 -1.00
N ASP A 115 -8.88 9.62 -0.23
CA ASP A 115 -9.48 10.94 -0.45
C ASP A 115 -8.37 12.02 -0.48
N GLY A 116 -8.64 13.15 -1.13
CA GLY A 116 -7.70 14.29 -1.16
C GLY A 116 -6.43 14.06 -2.00
N ILE A 117 -6.46 13.06 -2.87
CA ILE A 117 -5.34 12.71 -3.77
C ILE A 117 -5.11 13.80 -4.82
N ARG A 118 -3.84 14.08 -5.11
CA ARG A 118 -3.40 15.02 -6.15
C ARG A 118 -2.30 14.40 -6.99
N GLY A 119 -2.28 14.75 -8.28
CA GLY A 119 -1.27 14.27 -9.23
C GLY A 119 -1.58 12.90 -9.84
N GLY A 120 -0.73 12.47 -10.76
CA GLY A 120 -0.87 11.18 -11.48
C GLY A 120 -0.19 10.00 -10.79
N ALA A 121 0.55 10.23 -9.69
CA ALA A 121 1.20 9.19 -8.91
C ALA A 121 1.35 9.66 -7.45
N VAL A 122 1.15 8.74 -6.52
CA VAL A 122 0.98 9.06 -5.10
C VAL A 122 1.90 8.19 -4.24
N PRO A 123 2.80 8.78 -3.45
CA PRO A 123 3.57 8.03 -2.45
C PRO A 123 2.65 7.55 -1.31
N LEU A 124 2.55 6.23 -1.16
CA LEU A 124 1.82 5.56 -0.09
C LEU A 124 2.79 4.78 0.81
N THR A 125 2.48 4.73 2.10
CA THR A 125 3.14 3.85 3.07
C THR A 125 2.14 2.86 3.63
N PHE A 126 2.40 1.57 3.48
CA PHE A 126 1.62 0.47 4.01
C PHE A 126 2.27 0.00 5.32
N SER A 127 1.52 0.02 6.43
CA SER A 127 1.99 -0.39 7.75
C SER A 127 1.37 -1.72 8.16
N PHE A 128 2.22 -2.67 8.53
CA PHE A 128 1.82 -4.02 8.86
C PHE A 128 2.15 -4.35 10.32
N SER A 129 1.33 -5.16 10.97
CA SER A 129 1.72 -5.83 12.21
C SER A 129 2.70 -6.95 11.89
N GLY A 130 3.92 -6.89 12.40
CA GLY A 130 4.92 -7.96 12.24
C GLY A 130 5.81 -7.87 11.00
N ALA A 131 5.72 -6.80 10.21
CA ALA A 131 6.65 -6.52 9.12
C ALA A 131 6.97 -5.01 9.04
N PRO A 132 8.17 -4.62 8.55
CA PRO A 132 8.49 -3.22 8.33
C PRO A 132 7.53 -2.53 7.35
N PRO A 133 7.31 -1.21 7.47
CA PRO A 133 6.46 -0.48 6.53
C PRO A 133 6.96 -0.55 5.08
N LEU A 134 6.04 -0.73 4.14
CA LEU A 134 6.32 -0.73 2.71
C LEU A 134 5.96 0.63 2.10
N ARG A 135 6.95 1.36 1.60
CA ARG A 135 6.76 2.64 0.89
C ARG A 135 6.76 2.41 -0.61
N VAL A 136 5.79 2.98 -1.32
CA VAL A 136 5.62 2.76 -2.76
C VAL A 136 4.90 3.92 -3.41
N THR A 137 5.33 4.29 -4.61
CA THR A 137 4.64 5.29 -5.44
C THR A 137 3.60 4.59 -6.31
N VAL A 138 2.32 4.90 -6.10
CA VAL A 138 1.19 4.24 -6.75
C VAL A 138 0.60 5.16 -7.84
N PRO A 139 0.52 4.73 -9.11
CA PRO A 139 -0.06 5.54 -10.17
C PRO A 139 -1.58 5.70 -9.99
N VAL A 140 -2.09 6.86 -10.42
CA VAL A 140 -3.52 7.10 -10.56
C VAL A 140 -3.91 6.79 -12.01
N LYS A 141 -4.75 5.79 -12.21
CA LYS A 141 -5.22 5.36 -13.53
C LYS A 141 -6.57 6.00 -13.85
N PRO A 142 -6.77 6.52 -15.07
CA PRO A 142 -8.07 7.03 -15.48
C PRO A 142 -9.07 5.88 -15.56
N ARG A 143 -10.34 6.17 -15.25
CA ARG A 143 -11.42 5.18 -15.34
C ARG A 143 -11.91 5.02 -16.78
N THR A 144 -11.06 4.46 -17.62
CA THR A 144 -11.30 4.23 -19.04
C THR A 144 -10.83 2.83 -19.46
N GLY A 145 -11.28 2.36 -20.62
CA GLY A 145 -10.91 1.04 -21.14
C GLY A 145 -11.25 -0.08 -20.14
N HIS A 146 -10.28 -0.93 -19.83
CA HIS A 146 -10.48 -2.04 -18.90
C HIS A 146 -10.73 -1.58 -17.45
N PHE A 147 -10.22 -0.41 -17.04
CA PHE A 147 -10.46 0.15 -15.70
C PHE A 147 -11.90 0.68 -15.51
N ALA A 148 -12.66 0.87 -16.60
CA ALA A 148 -14.02 1.38 -16.53
C ALA A 148 -14.98 0.40 -15.84
N ASN A 149 -14.69 -0.91 -15.92
CA ASN A 149 -15.55 -1.98 -15.38
C ASN A 149 -15.27 -2.32 -13.92
N LEU A 150 -14.19 -1.77 -13.34
CA LEU A 150 -13.85 -2.02 -11.94
C LEU A 150 -14.90 -1.43 -11.01
N ALA A 151 -15.21 -2.16 -9.93
CA ALA A 151 -16.20 -1.76 -8.95
C ALA A 151 -15.92 -0.34 -8.42
N PRO A 152 -16.94 0.48 -8.17
CA PRO A 152 -16.75 1.67 -7.34
C PRO A 152 -16.31 1.25 -5.94
N SER A 153 -15.61 2.14 -5.22
CA SER A 153 -15.35 1.92 -3.80
C SER A 153 -16.67 1.62 -3.09
N PRO A 154 -16.70 0.66 -2.15
CA PRO A 154 -17.83 0.55 -1.24
C PRO A 154 -18.08 1.94 -0.65
N ALA A 155 -19.30 2.45 -0.82
CA ALA A 155 -19.68 3.70 -0.19
C ALA A 155 -19.38 3.55 1.30
N GLY A 156 -18.51 4.43 1.83
CA GLY A 156 -18.19 4.41 3.25
C GLY A 156 -19.48 4.44 4.08
N PRO A 157 -19.45 3.94 5.33
CA PRO A 157 -20.61 4.02 6.21
C PRO A 157 -21.14 5.47 6.23
N PRO A 158 -22.48 5.67 6.22
CA PRO A 158 -23.06 7.00 6.14
C PRO A 158 -22.43 7.89 7.20
N SER A 159 -21.96 9.06 6.77
CA SER A 159 -21.44 10.06 7.71
C SER A 159 -22.49 10.29 8.79
N PRO A 160 -22.13 10.28 10.10
CA PRO A 160 -23.11 10.56 11.14
C PRO A 160 -23.70 11.93 10.85
N THR A 161 -25.02 11.98 10.62
CA THR A 161 -25.78 13.22 10.58
C THR A 161 -25.48 13.95 11.89
N SER A 162 -24.89 15.14 11.81
CA SER A 162 -24.61 15.95 12.99
C SER A 162 -25.89 16.06 13.81
N ALA A 163 -25.85 15.56 15.05
CA ALA A 163 -26.97 15.64 15.97
C ALA A 163 -27.39 17.11 16.08
N ALA A 164 -28.70 17.35 15.92
CA ALA A 164 -29.29 18.66 16.04
C ALA A 164 -28.79 19.36 17.32
N THR A 165 -28.33 20.60 17.15
CA THR A 165 -27.97 21.52 18.22
C THR A 165 -29.04 21.48 19.31
N ALA A 166 -28.67 21.02 20.51
CA ALA A 166 -29.55 21.04 21.65
C ALA A 166 -30.08 22.47 21.90
N PRO A 167 -31.35 22.64 22.28
CA PRO A 167 -31.91 23.95 22.61
C PRO A 167 -31.13 24.60 23.77
N PRO A 168 -31.05 25.94 23.82
CA PRO A 168 -30.28 26.66 24.83
C PRO A 168 -30.81 26.38 26.24
N SER A 169 -29.89 26.01 27.15
CA SER A 169 -30.18 25.87 28.58
C SER A 169 -30.68 27.20 29.18
N PRO A 170 -31.69 27.19 30.06
CA PRO A 170 -32.14 28.38 30.78
C PRO A 170 -31.04 28.91 31.74
N PRO A 171 -31.03 30.22 32.03
CA PRO A 171 -30.02 30.85 32.89
C PRO A 171 -30.12 30.32 34.33
N GLY A 172 -29.05 29.65 34.78
CA GLY A 172 -28.92 29.17 36.15
C GLY A 172 -28.51 30.29 37.10
N THR A 173 -29.35 30.54 38.10
CA THR A 173 -29.09 31.33 39.31
C THR A 173 -27.82 30.82 40.02
N ALA A 174 -26.88 31.71 40.30
CA ALA A 174 -25.65 31.42 41.02
C ALA A 174 -25.89 31.16 42.53
N PRO A 175 -25.29 30.11 43.10
CA PRO A 175 -25.07 30.00 44.55
C PRO A 175 -23.58 29.90 44.91
N PRO A 176 -23.23 30.10 46.19
CA PRO A 176 -22.02 30.79 46.63
C PRO A 176 -20.76 29.94 46.68
N SER A 177 -19.64 30.66 46.60
CA SER A 177 -18.26 30.24 46.83
C SER A 177 -18.04 29.63 48.23
N PRO A 178 -17.36 28.46 48.33
CA PRO A 178 -16.65 28.11 49.55
C PRO A 178 -15.15 27.78 49.31
N ALA A 179 -14.34 28.55 50.04
CA ALA A 179 -13.08 28.26 50.75
C ALA A 179 -11.90 27.48 50.11
N PRO A 180 -10.65 27.96 50.30
CA PRO A 180 -9.44 27.27 49.87
C PRO A 180 -9.08 26.12 50.82
N THR A 181 -8.68 24.97 50.25
CA THR A 181 -8.05 23.87 51.01
C THR A 181 -6.63 23.64 50.50
N SER A 182 -5.70 23.59 51.46
CA SER A 182 -4.24 23.64 51.34
C SER A 182 -3.56 22.50 50.57
N PRO A 183 -2.29 22.68 50.17
CA PRO A 183 -1.51 21.70 49.43
C PRO A 183 -0.95 20.60 50.34
N GLY A 184 -1.22 19.34 50.01
CA GLY A 184 -0.59 18.18 50.62
C GLY A 184 0.72 17.84 49.91
N THR A 185 1.83 18.10 50.58
CA THR A 185 3.19 17.70 50.23
C THR A 185 3.35 16.18 50.37
N GLY A 186 3.42 15.45 49.25
CA GLY A 186 3.66 14.01 49.22
C GLY A 186 5.03 13.69 48.63
N THR A 187 6.05 13.70 49.50
CA THR A 187 7.44 13.33 49.19
C THR A 187 7.56 11.80 49.14
N GLY A 188 7.48 11.23 47.94
CA GLY A 188 7.69 9.80 47.69
C GLY A 188 9.11 9.53 47.20
N THR A 189 10.05 9.39 48.13
CA THR A 189 11.44 8.97 47.90
C THR A 189 11.52 7.45 47.78
N GLY A 190 12.11 6.94 46.70
CA GLY A 190 12.63 5.57 46.60
C GLY A 190 12.81 5.15 45.15
N ALA A 191 13.87 4.50 44.70
CA ALA A 191 15.19 4.19 45.22
C ALA A 191 16.06 3.86 43.99
N PRO A 192 17.39 4.10 44.01
CA PRO A 192 18.28 3.78 42.90
C PRO A 192 18.71 2.31 42.93
N GLY A 193 18.62 1.61 41.79
CA GLY A 193 19.12 0.25 41.58
C GLY A 193 20.02 0.15 40.33
N PRO A 194 20.98 -0.78 40.29
CA PRO A 194 22.35 -0.47 39.88
C PRO A 194 22.74 -0.82 38.43
N ARG A 195 23.86 -0.19 38.05
CA ARG A 195 24.84 -0.50 37.00
C ARG A 195 24.89 -1.96 36.54
N GLU A 196 25.00 -2.15 35.23
CA GLU A 196 25.72 -3.26 34.63
C GLU A 196 26.73 -2.75 33.59
N PRO A 197 28.03 -3.12 33.67
CA PRO A 197 29.07 -2.69 32.75
C PRO A 197 29.37 -3.70 31.63
N GLY A 198 29.49 -3.18 30.41
CA GLY A 198 30.59 -3.48 29.48
C GLY A 198 30.66 -4.86 28.81
N VAL A 199 30.53 -4.87 27.48
CA VAL A 199 31.30 -5.78 26.61
C VAL A 199 31.73 -5.03 25.36
N THR A 200 33.03 -4.79 25.26
CA THR A 200 33.75 -4.39 24.04
C THR A 200 34.52 -5.61 23.58
N THR A 201 34.48 -5.96 22.31
CA THR A 201 35.35 -7.01 21.72
C THR A 201 35.49 -6.75 20.21
N PRO A 202 36.56 -7.30 19.59
CA PRO A 202 37.54 -6.59 18.74
C PRO A 202 37.12 -6.32 17.29
#